data_AF-A0A1W1H553-F1
#
_entry.id   AF-A0A1W1H553-F1
#
_cell.length_a   1.000
_cell.length_b   1.000
_cell.length_c   1.000
_cell.angle_alpha   90.00
_cell.angle_beta   90.00
_cell.angle_gamma   90.00
#
_symmetry.space_group_name_H-M   'P 1'
#
loop_
_entity.id
_entity.type
_entity.pdbx_description
1 polymer ?
#
loop_
_entity_poly.entity_id
_entity_poly.type
_entity_poly.pdbx_seq_one_letter_code
_entity_poly.pdbx_strand_id
1 'polypeptide(L)'
;MQSPPVIGILPVEEMVAYEEFTDRVEILRALDGWVKNIQRMASPSTAIIAPRRMGKTVLLDRLVNTVFFKSEYKVAPFYFRMKREETTLKNFLLEYATTFFRQYIAYCLQDPILYADQRVKIEQLLEYKSENNAVVMAKEYIKGFLNRFNDTSYDDIRNQWDGFIKVPEQLASYSGTRVAVIIDEFQDMKFYIHNVDEESLKQIREERVKKPYLEGTDLTATYDRQSQSRKAPMLVSGSAVTLVFRTVMGGPLGGRFDFSYLKPLSVPDGAALLRQLLEIYLPDTEIGSENALYASTQVGGHPYYLYCLAMSKCSNKSYDSRENIDRIIRYEIEQGKIYGFWQTHFEDNRRIINGDSEADEPIGRKIIYYFTRYNNKPVEIKEIADKLKVSKKRVEAKIEKLYQADLVYRSAARFYTFNDICLMRFIKFVYEKDIEDVEEIDLSQQNLFNTLKGKFLEMVVQVTMMKFNSGSMGGEFFGKKGEIEMPLFQYVDTKTVKGSKTPQYQIDVYGRVKGKERVWICECKYTKKKMGMSQVKKIEEAGEVLRIQSMEEGVSVPEVTIWLVSTGGFTDEVMEYVKDRDDILHSDHEGINGIFRFYGGNYSIPIFNES
;
A
#
# COMPACT_ATOMS: atom_id res chain seq x y z
N MET A 1 -3.39 -13.49 13.27
CA MET A 1 -1.94 -13.63 13.47
C MET A 1 -1.23 -13.53 12.13
N GLN A 2 -0.34 -12.54 11.99
CA GLN A 2 0.88 -12.81 11.22
C GLN A 2 1.58 -13.91 12.00
N SER A 3 1.86 -15.04 11.38
CA SER A 3 2.66 -16.08 12.03
C SER A 3 3.95 -15.41 12.54
N PRO A 4 4.45 -15.76 13.74
CA PRO A 4 5.79 -15.34 14.12
C PRO A 4 6.76 -15.66 12.96
N PRO A 5 7.84 -14.87 12.78
CA PRO A 5 8.77 -15.11 11.69
C PRO A 5 9.13 -16.58 11.65
N VAL A 6 9.10 -17.17 10.45
CA VAL A 6 9.61 -18.51 10.24
C VAL A 6 11.03 -18.50 10.80
N ILE A 7 11.26 -19.23 11.90
CA ILE A 7 12.59 -19.36 12.52
C ILE A 7 13.42 -20.17 11.52
N GLY A 8 14.05 -19.48 10.57
CA GLY A 8 14.71 -20.07 9.41
C GLY A 8 15.18 -19.01 8.42
N ILE A 9 16.07 -19.42 7.52
CA ILE A 9 16.58 -18.56 6.43
C ILE A 9 15.41 -18.23 5.50
N LEU A 10 15.16 -16.93 5.28
CA LEU A 10 14.10 -16.46 4.38
C LEU A 10 14.56 -16.51 2.91
N PRO A 11 13.66 -16.84 1.95
CA PRO A 11 13.96 -16.79 0.52
C PRO A 11 14.39 -15.41 0.04
N VAL A 12 13.79 -14.36 0.59
CA VAL A 12 14.11 -12.95 0.31
C VAL A 12 14.40 -12.25 1.62
N GLU A 13 15.52 -11.54 1.69
CA GLU A 13 15.83 -10.65 2.80
C GLU A 13 14.88 -9.44 2.75
N GLU A 14 14.04 -9.30 3.78
CA GLU A 14 13.11 -8.18 3.87
C GLU A 14 13.87 -6.87 4.09
N MET A 15 13.50 -5.80 3.38
CA MET A 15 14.19 -4.51 3.51
C MET A 15 14.00 -3.81 4.86
N VAL A 16 13.07 -4.28 5.70
CA VAL A 16 12.81 -3.73 7.03
C VAL A 16 12.76 -4.86 8.04
N ALA A 17 13.11 -4.60 9.29
CA ALA A 17 12.98 -5.60 10.34
C ALA A 17 11.51 -6.03 10.52
N TYR A 18 11.31 -7.24 11.06
CA TYR A 18 9.96 -7.77 11.27
C TYR A 18 9.11 -6.80 12.10
N GLU A 19 9.73 -6.21 13.12
CA GLU A 19 9.15 -5.24 14.01
C GLU A 19 8.78 -3.96 13.26
N GLU A 20 9.58 -3.46 12.31
CA GLU A 20 9.26 -2.22 11.60
C GLU A 20 8.05 -2.31 10.66
N PHE A 21 7.57 -3.52 10.36
CA PHE A 21 6.38 -3.71 9.55
C PHE A 21 5.11 -3.67 10.39
N THR A 22 4.31 -2.62 10.19
CA THR A 22 2.96 -2.53 10.76
C THR A 22 1.89 -2.50 9.68
N ASP A 23 0.67 -2.90 10.06
CA ASP A 23 -0.53 -2.86 9.23
C ASP A 23 -0.47 -3.73 7.94
N ARG A 24 -1.25 -3.39 6.89
CA ARG A 24 -1.30 -4.02 5.56
C ARG A 24 -1.78 -5.47 5.53
N VAL A 25 -2.41 -5.94 6.62
CA VAL A 25 -2.84 -7.32 6.79
C VAL A 25 -3.90 -7.69 5.75
N GLU A 26 -4.82 -6.79 5.47
CA GLU A 26 -5.88 -6.92 4.47
C GLU A 26 -5.31 -7.06 3.04
N ILE A 27 -4.27 -6.30 2.71
CA ILE A 27 -3.61 -6.36 1.41
C ILE A 27 -2.85 -7.68 1.28
N LEU A 28 -2.03 -8.05 2.29
CA LEU A 28 -1.33 -9.34 2.30
C LEU A 28 -2.30 -10.51 2.22
N ARG A 29 -3.45 -10.46 2.91
CA ARG A 29 -4.49 -11.49 2.83
C ARG A 29 -5.11 -11.58 1.45
N ALA A 30 -5.39 -10.44 0.82
CA ALA A 30 -5.91 -10.41 -0.55
C ALA A 30 -4.91 -11.03 -1.54
N LEU A 31 -3.62 -10.72 -1.40
CA LEU A 31 -2.54 -11.26 -2.22
C LEU A 31 -2.28 -12.75 -1.95
N ASP A 32 -2.33 -13.20 -0.70
CA ASP A 32 -2.25 -14.62 -0.35
C ASP A 32 -3.42 -15.40 -0.98
N GLY A 33 -4.64 -14.86 -0.90
CA GLY A 33 -5.81 -15.39 -1.58
C GLY A 33 -5.65 -15.41 -3.10
N TRP A 34 -5.06 -14.36 -3.68
CA TRP A 34 -4.73 -14.30 -5.10
C TRP A 34 -3.78 -15.44 -5.49
N VAL A 35 -2.68 -15.65 -4.76
CA VAL A 35 -1.73 -16.73 -5.01
C VAL A 35 -2.41 -18.09 -4.90
N LYS A 36 -3.12 -18.36 -3.80
CA LYS A 36 -3.82 -19.63 -3.57
C LYS A 36 -4.76 -20.01 -4.72
N ASN A 37 -5.42 -19.01 -5.31
CA ASN A 37 -6.37 -19.18 -6.41
C ASN A 37 -5.71 -19.38 -7.79
N ILE A 38 -4.40 -19.14 -7.94
CA ILE A 38 -3.66 -19.43 -9.17
C ILE A 38 -3.70 -20.93 -9.50
N GLN A 39 -3.63 -21.78 -8.48
CA GLN A 39 -3.69 -23.23 -8.68
C GLN A 39 -4.97 -23.68 -9.40
N ARG A 40 -6.07 -22.94 -9.17
CA ARG A 40 -7.39 -23.17 -9.79
C ARG A 40 -7.61 -22.36 -11.06
N MET A 41 -6.61 -21.64 -11.57
CA MET A 41 -6.73 -20.73 -12.72
C MET A 41 -7.73 -19.59 -12.54
N ALA A 42 -8.08 -19.26 -11.29
CA ALA A 42 -9.12 -18.27 -10.99
C ALA A 42 -8.57 -16.84 -10.86
N SER A 43 -7.25 -16.69 -10.66
CA SER A 43 -6.61 -15.39 -10.48
C SER A 43 -6.14 -14.79 -11.80
N PRO A 44 -6.54 -13.55 -12.16
CA PRO A 44 -5.96 -12.80 -13.27
C PRO A 44 -4.63 -12.16 -12.86
N SER A 45 -3.91 -11.56 -13.81
CA SER A 45 -2.80 -10.68 -13.45
C SER A 45 -3.29 -9.42 -12.74
N THR A 46 -2.50 -8.88 -11.82
CA THR A 46 -2.85 -7.70 -11.03
C THR A 46 -1.64 -6.78 -10.81
N ALA A 47 -1.90 -5.51 -10.51
CA ALA A 47 -0.89 -4.49 -10.27
C ALA A 47 -1.08 -3.83 -8.90
N ILE A 48 0.03 -3.56 -8.21
CA ILE A 48 0.08 -2.70 -7.01
C ILE A 48 0.79 -1.41 -7.38
N ILE A 49 0.03 -0.32 -7.42
CA ILE A 49 0.53 0.97 -7.88
C ILE A 49 0.50 1.95 -6.71
N ALA A 50 1.61 2.63 -6.46
CA ALA A 50 1.69 3.74 -5.51
C ALA A 50 3.00 4.49 -5.69
N PRO A 51 3.09 5.75 -5.25
CA PRO A 51 4.34 6.51 -5.23
C PRO A 51 5.50 5.77 -4.55
N ARG A 52 6.70 6.31 -4.78
CA ARG A 52 7.90 5.88 -4.06
C ARG A 52 7.65 5.97 -2.56
N ARG A 53 8.30 5.08 -1.79
CA ARG A 53 8.32 5.10 -0.32
C ARG A 53 6.98 4.78 0.41
N MET A 54 6.01 4.19 -0.29
CA MET A 54 4.75 3.68 0.32
C MET A 54 4.83 2.26 0.90
N GLY A 55 5.96 1.56 0.76
CA GLY A 55 6.16 0.20 1.28
C GLY A 55 5.82 -0.95 0.32
N LYS A 56 5.75 -0.71 -1.00
CA LYS A 56 5.44 -1.75 -2.01
C LYS A 56 6.42 -2.92 -1.99
N THR A 57 7.72 -2.67 -2.09
CA THR A 57 8.75 -3.72 -2.09
C THR A 57 8.70 -4.54 -0.80
N VAL A 58 8.57 -3.88 0.36
CA VAL A 58 8.43 -4.57 1.66
C VAL A 58 7.21 -5.50 1.69
N LEU A 59 6.09 -5.05 1.14
CA LEU A 59 4.88 -5.86 1.00
C LEU A 59 5.11 -7.10 0.11
N LEU A 60 5.85 -6.93 -1.00
CA LEU A 60 6.18 -8.03 -1.91
C LEU A 60 7.17 -9.02 -1.31
N ASP A 61 8.22 -8.55 -0.63
CA ASP A 61 9.20 -9.39 0.05
C ASP A 61 8.47 -10.31 1.06
N ARG A 62 7.57 -9.74 1.87
CA ARG A 62 6.77 -10.48 2.85
C ARG A 62 5.80 -11.47 2.21
N LEU A 63 5.18 -11.10 1.08
CA LEU A 63 4.32 -12.02 0.30
C LEU A 63 5.13 -13.22 -0.21
N VAL A 64 6.30 -12.99 -0.80
CA VAL A 64 7.17 -14.04 -1.34
C VAL A 64 7.60 -14.99 -0.23
N ASN A 65 8.08 -14.45 0.90
CA ASN A 65 8.48 -15.23 2.06
C ASN A 65 7.31 -16.06 2.61
N THR A 66 6.11 -15.49 2.69
CA THR A 66 4.92 -16.20 3.16
C THR A 66 4.51 -17.33 2.21
N VAL A 67 4.51 -17.06 0.90
CA VAL A 67 4.01 -17.99 -0.12
C VAL A 67 5.00 -19.14 -0.38
N PHE A 68 6.30 -18.87 -0.31
CA PHE A 68 7.33 -19.87 -0.56
C PHE A 68 7.17 -21.11 0.33
N PHE A 69 6.86 -20.90 1.61
CA PHE A 69 6.67 -21.98 2.59
C PHE A 69 5.28 -22.64 2.53
N LYS A 70 4.37 -22.16 1.67
CA LYS A 70 3.04 -22.76 1.44
C LYS A 70 3.07 -23.71 0.25
N SER A 71 3.84 -24.80 0.39
CA SER A 71 3.98 -25.83 -0.64
C SER A 71 2.63 -26.45 -1.06
N GLU A 72 1.64 -26.46 -0.18
CA GLU A 72 0.28 -26.92 -0.45
C GLU A 72 -0.46 -26.09 -1.50
N TYR A 73 -0.05 -24.84 -1.74
CA TYR A 73 -0.59 -24.02 -2.82
C TYR A 73 -0.16 -24.55 -4.19
N LYS A 74 0.99 -25.23 -4.29
CA LYS A 74 1.62 -25.66 -5.55
C LYS A 74 1.81 -24.49 -6.54
N VAL A 75 2.16 -23.32 -6.01
CA VAL A 75 2.38 -22.09 -6.77
C VAL A 75 3.75 -21.54 -6.37
N ALA A 76 4.73 -21.65 -7.27
CA ALA A 76 6.07 -21.12 -7.05
C ALA A 76 6.07 -19.58 -7.20
N PRO A 77 6.51 -18.82 -6.17
CA PRO A 77 6.70 -17.38 -6.33
C PRO A 77 7.99 -17.14 -7.11
N PHE A 78 7.87 -16.61 -8.32
CA PHE A 78 9.00 -16.09 -9.07
C PHE A 78 9.07 -14.58 -8.85
N TYR A 79 10.04 -14.13 -8.06
CA TYR A 79 10.23 -12.73 -7.68
C TYR A 79 11.44 -12.12 -8.38
N PHE A 80 11.19 -11.09 -9.20
CA PHE A 80 12.21 -10.37 -9.92
C PHE A 80 12.12 -8.88 -9.63
N ARG A 81 13.20 -8.29 -9.09
CA ARG A 81 13.29 -6.86 -8.81
C ARG A 81 14.12 -6.17 -9.89
N MET A 82 13.53 -5.18 -10.55
CA MET A 82 14.23 -4.41 -11.57
C MET A 82 15.37 -3.58 -10.97
N LYS A 83 16.55 -3.70 -11.57
CA LYS A 83 17.70 -2.83 -11.30
C LYS A 83 17.66 -1.63 -12.25
N ARG A 84 18.05 -0.46 -11.75
CA ARG A 84 18.19 0.77 -12.55
C ARG A 84 19.60 0.89 -13.11
N GLU A 85 20.02 -0.13 -13.83
CA GLU A 85 21.37 -0.27 -14.36
C GLU A 85 21.30 -0.66 -15.84
N GLU A 86 22.08 0.04 -16.68
CA GLU A 86 22.10 -0.25 -18.11
C GLU A 86 22.64 -1.66 -18.39
N THR A 87 21.87 -2.47 -19.09
CA THR A 87 22.24 -3.82 -19.50
C THR A 87 21.85 -4.11 -20.94
N THR A 88 22.57 -5.02 -21.59
CA THR A 88 22.14 -5.59 -22.87
C THR A 88 20.94 -6.51 -22.67
N LEU A 89 20.10 -6.66 -23.69
CA LEU A 89 18.98 -7.59 -23.69
C LEU A 89 19.46 -9.03 -23.49
N LYS A 90 20.65 -9.37 -24.00
CA LYS A 90 21.26 -10.69 -23.86
C LYS A 90 21.60 -11.02 -22.40
N ASN A 91 22.26 -10.09 -21.70
CA ASN A 91 22.58 -10.26 -20.29
C ASN A 91 21.32 -10.29 -19.43
N PHE A 92 20.36 -9.42 -19.73
CA PHE A 92 19.09 -9.36 -19.01
C PHE A 92 18.30 -10.67 -19.16
N LEU A 93 18.24 -11.23 -20.38
CA LEU A 93 17.60 -12.52 -20.65
C LEU A 93 18.24 -13.64 -19.81
N LEU A 94 19.57 -13.69 -19.74
CA LEU A 94 20.28 -14.69 -18.94
C LEU A 94 20.02 -14.51 -17.44
N GLU A 95 20.06 -13.28 -16.92
CA GLU A 95 19.77 -12.97 -15.51
C GLU A 95 18.34 -13.36 -15.13
N TYR A 96 17.37 -12.97 -15.96
CA TYR A 96 15.96 -13.27 -15.77
C TYR A 96 15.70 -14.78 -15.81
N ALA A 97 16.29 -15.49 -16.79
CA ALA A 97 16.15 -16.94 -16.91
C ALA A 97 16.78 -17.70 -15.74
N THR A 98 18.01 -17.31 -15.36
CA THR A 98 18.72 -17.91 -14.22
C THR A 98 17.92 -17.72 -12.94
N THR A 99 17.41 -16.51 -12.71
CA THR A 99 16.61 -16.18 -11.52
C THR A 99 15.32 -16.99 -11.48
N PHE A 100 14.59 -17.09 -12.60
CA PHE A 100 13.36 -17.88 -12.68
C PHE A 100 13.62 -19.35 -12.34
N PHE A 101 14.56 -20.00 -13.01
CA PHE A 101 14.82 -21.42 -12.80
C PHE A 101 15.35 -21.70 -11.40
N ARG A 102 16.25 -20.85 -10.88
CA ARG A 102 16.78 -20.97 -9.51
C ARG A 102 15.64 -20.94 -8.49
N GLN A 103 14.80 -19.92 -8.55
CA GLN A 103 13.69 -19.73 -7.62
C GLN A 103 12.61 -20.82 -7.75
N TYR A 104 12.32 -21.26 -8.98
CA TYR A 104 11.36 -22.34 -9.22
C TYR A 104 11.86 -23.68 -8.66
N ILE A 105 13.12 -24.04 -8.91
CA ILE A 105 13.73 -25.27 -8.37
C ILE A 105 13.82 -25.18 -6.85
N ALA A 106 14.26 -24.04 -6.30
CA ALA A 106 14.29 -23.78 -4.87
C ALA A 106 12.93 -24.00 -4.21
N TYR A 107 11.84 -23.48 -4.78
CA TYR A 107 10.49 -23.72 -4.28
C TYR A 107 10.11 -25.21 -4.31
N CYS A 108 10.41 -25.90 -5.42
CA CYS A 108 10.10 -27.33 -5.56
C CYS A 108 10.87 -28.21 -4.57
N LEU A 109 12.04 -27.77 -4.13
CA LEU A 109 12.88 -28.43 -3.13
C LEU A 109 12.67 -27.88 -1.71
N GLN A 110 11.89 -26.81 -1.55
CA GLN A 110 11.75 -26.05 -0.31
C GLN A 110 13.11 -25.58 0.26
N ASP A 111 14.00 -25.13 -0.62
CA ASP A 111 15.36 -24.66 -0.30
C ASP A 111 15.42 -23.12 -0.36
N PRO A 112 15.28 -22.40 0.77
CA PRO A 112 15.33 -20.94 0.78
C PRO A 112 16.74 -20.39 0.49
N ILE A 113 17.80 -21.16 0.75
CA ILE A 113 19.19 -20.74 0.48
C ILE A 113 19.40 -20.68 -1.03
N LEU A 114 18.98 -21.73 -1.76
CA LEU A 114 19.04 -21.75 -3.21
C LEU A 114 18.22 -20.60 -3.82
N TYR A 115 17.06 -20.28 -3.26
CA TYR A 115 16.23 -19.17 -3.76
C TYR A 115 17.01 -17.84 -3.78
N ALA A 116 17.70 -17.55 -2.68
CA ALA A 116 18.44 -16.32 -2.45
C ALA A 116 19.82 -16.26 -3.14
N ASP A 117 20.44 -17.41 -3.44
CA ASP A 117 21.85 -17.44 -3.90
C ASP A 117 22.04 -16.94 -5.33
N GLN A 118 22.37 -15.65 -5.46
CA GLN A 118 22.61 -15.00 -6.74
C GLN A 118 23.89 -15.46 -7.46
N ARG A 119 24.76 -16.25 -6.81
CA ARG A 119 26.01 -16.74 -7.39
C ARG A 119 25.81 -18.00 -8.22
N VAL A 120 24.68 -18.69 -8.03
CA VAL A 120 24.34 -19.92 -8.77
C VAL A 120 24.09 -19.58 -10.23
N LYS A 121 24.91 -20.16 -11.11
CA LYS A 121 24.75 -20.07 -12.56
C LYS A 121 23.73 -21.08 -13.06
N ILE A 122 23.11 -20.79 -14.20
CA ILE A 122 22.06 -21.62 -14.77
C ILE A 122 22.53 -23.05 -15.08
N GLU A 123 23.80 -23.24 -15.47
CA GLU A 123 24.37 -24.56 -15.73
C GLU A 123 24.45 -25.42 -14.46
N GLN A 124 24.77 -24.80 -13.32
CA GLN A 124 24.88 -25.48 -12.03
C GLN A 124 23.53 -26.03 -11.56
N LEU A 125 22.41 -25.42 -11.97
CA LEU A 125 21.07 -25.92 -11.68
C LEU A 125 20.79 -27.31 -12.28
N LEU A 126 21.50 -27.69 -13.36
CA LEU A 126 21.39 -29.03 -13.96
C LEU A 126 21.98 -30.13 -13.05
N GLU A 127 22.89 -29.77 -12.14
CA GLU A 127 23.63 -30.71 -11.28
C GLU A 127 22.83 -31.12 -10.02
N TYR A 128 21.80 -30.35 -9.64
CA TYR A 128 21.00 -30.59 -8.43
C TYR A 128 20.18 -31.89 -8.51
N LYS A 129 20.61 -32.96 -7.83
CA LYS A 129 19.89 -34.25 -7.86
C LYS A 129 18.49 -34.10 -7.25
N SER A 130 17.45 -34.50 -8.00
CA SER A 130 16.07 -34.47 -7.53
C SER A 130 15.21 -35.46 -8.32
N GLU A 131 14.33 -36.16 -7.63
CA GLU A 131 13.27 -37.00 -8.21
C GLU A 131 11.95 -36.22 -8.41
N ASN A 132 11.91 -34.95 -8.01
CA ASN A 132 10.72 -34.12 -8.20
C ASN A 132 10.51 -33.85 -9.70
N ASN A 133 9.40 -34.35 -10.25
CA ASN A 133 9.04 -34.19 -11.67
C ASN A 133 9.07 -32.74 -12.15
N ALA A 134 8.68 -31.77 -11.30
CA ALA A 134 8.73 -30.35 -11.65
C ALA A 134 10.17 -29.86 -11.83
N VAL A 135 11.11 -30.34 -11.01
CA VAL A 135 12.54 -30.05 -11.12
C VAL A 135 13.15 -30.72 -12.35
N VAL A 136 12.80 -31.98 -12.61
CA VAL A 136 13.24 -32.71 -13.82
C VAL A 136 12.80 -31.96 -15.08
N MET A 137 11.55 -31.52 -15.15
CA MET A 137 11.07 -30.71 -16.28
C MET A 137 11.79 -29.36 -16.36
N ALA A 138 11.98 -28.65 -15.24
CA ALA A 138 12.71 -27.39 -15.24
C ALA A 138 14.12 -27.54 -15.84
N LYS A 139 14.82 -28.64 -15.53
CA LYS A 139 16.13 -28.95 -16.12
C LYS A 139 16.09 -29.18 -17.63
N GLU A 140 15.06 -29.84 -18.16
CA GLU A 140 14.91 -29.98 -19.61
C GLU A 140 14.67 -28.62 -20.28
N TYR A 141 13.90 -27.73 -19.64
CA TYR A 141 13.73 -26.35 -20.10
C TYR A 141 15.04 -25.56 -20.06
N ILE A 142 15.87 -25.75 -19.02
CA ILE A 142 17.21 -25.14 -18.92
C ILE A 142 18.10 -25.61 -20.08
N LYS A 143 18.17 -26.91 -20.36
CA LYS A 143 18.94 -27.45 -21.49
C LYS A 143 18.49 -26.83 -22.81
N GLY A 144 17.18 -26.78 -23.05
CA GLY A 144 16.61 -26.16 -24.24
C GLY A 144 16.91 -24.66 -24.34
N PHE A 145 16.88 -23.94 -23.22
CA PHE A 145 17.27 -22.53 -23.16
C PHE A 145 18.75 -22.34 -23.51
N LEU A 146 19.66 -23.08 -22.85
CA LEU A 146 21.10 -22.98 -23.07
C LEU A 146 21.51 -23.31 -24.51
N ASN A 147 20.89 -24.34 -25.10
CA ASN A 147 21.13 -24.70 -26.49
C ASN A 147 20.80 -23.54 -27.44
N ARG A 148 19.68 -22.83 -27.21
CA ARG A 148 19.29 -21.67 -28.02
C ARG A 148 20.11 -20.42 -27.69
N PHE A 149 20.42 -20.20 -26.43
CA PHE A 149 21.15 -19.02 -25.96
C PHE A 149 22.60 -18.99 -26.45
N ASN A 150 23.23 -20.17 -26.58
CA ASN A 150 24.59 -20.33 -27.08
C ASN A 150 24.67 -20.49 -28.61
N ASP A 151 23.54 -20.64 -29.30
CA ASP A 151 23.52 -20.76 -30.75
C ASP A 151 23.79 -19.40 -31.41
N THR A 152 24.99 -19.23 -31.95
CA THR A 152 25.42 -18.00 -32.63
C THR A 152 24.95 -17.92 -34.09
N SER A 153 24.24 -18.94 -34.60
CA SER A 153 23.74 -18.94 -35.98
C SER A 153 22.50 -18.06 -36.18
N TYR A 154 21.81 -17.70 -35.09
CA TYR A 154 20.62 -16.85 -35.07
C TYR A 154 20.72 -15.82 -33.92
N ASP A 155 21.27 -14.64 -34.21
CA ASP A 155 21.46 -13.57 -33.20
C ASP A 155 20.19 -12.73 -32.97
N ASP A 156 19.03 -13.39 -32.91
CA ASP A 156 17.76 -12.73 -32.57
C ASP A 156 17.42 -12.95 -31.10
N ILE A 157 18.20 -12.25 -30.25
CA ILE A 157 18.00 -12.22 -28.79
C ILE A 157 16.58 -11.77 -28.43
N ARG A 158 15.95 -10.93 -29.27
CA ARG A 158 14.58 -10.49 -29.05
C ARG A 158 13.59 -11.65 -29.18
N ASN A 159 13.71 -12.49 -30.20
CA ASN A 159 12.90 -13.70 -30.30
C ASN A 159 13.15 -14.67 -29.14
N GLN A 160 14.39 -14.76 -28.65
CA GLN A 160 14.68 -15.57 -27.48
C GLN A 160 13.98 -15.04 -26.22
N TRP A 161 13.97 -13.72 -26.03
CA TRP A 161 13.20 -13.05 -24.98
C TRP A 161 11.70 -13.34 -25.10
N ASP A 162 11.10 -13.10 -26.28
CA ASP A 162 9.68 -13.30 -26.53
C ASP A 162 9.25 -14.78 -26.37
N GLY A 163 10.18 -15.71 -26.60
CA GLY A 163 10.02 -17.13 -26.29
C GLY A 163 10.12 -17.40 -24.79
N PHE A 164 11.12 -16.84 -24.11
CA PHE A 164 11.40 -17.11 -22.70
C PHE A 164 10.30 -16.61 -21.77
N ILE A 165 9.72 -15.44 -22.02
CA ILE A 165 8.67 -14.88 -21.14
C ILE A 165 7.46 -15.81 -20.95
N LYS A 166 7.26 -16.78 -21.86
CA LYS A 166 6.17 -17.77 -21.81
C LYS A 166 6.56 -19.05 -21.06
N VAL A 167 7.85 -19.24 -20.76
CA VAL A 167 8.38 -20.44 -20.08
C VAL A 167 7.71 -20.68 -18.73
N PRO A 168 7.45 -19.66 -17.87
CA PRO A 168 6.70 -19.87 -16.63
C PRO A 168 5.34 -20.53 -16.85
N GLU A 169 4.57 -20.09 -17.86
CA GLU A 169 3.27 -20.69 -18.20
C GLU A 169 3.42 -22.11 -18.78
N GLN A 170 4.41 -22.31 -19.64
CA GLN A 170 4.65 -23.62 -20.26
C GLN A 170 5.06 -24.64 -19.20
N LEU A 171 6.03 -24.31 -18.34
CA LEU A 171 6.46 -25.19 -17.26
C LEU A 171 5.30 -25.50 -16.31
N ALA A 172 4.52 -24.48 -15.93
CA ALA A 172 3.31 -24.63 -15.12
C ALA A 172 2.25 -25.55 -15.75
N SER A 173 2.21 -25.65 -17.08
CA SER A 173 1.29 -26.53 -17.80
C SER A 173 1.66 -28.00 -17.66
N TYR A 174 2.95 -28.31 -17.62
CA TYR A 174 3.44 -29.69 -17.65
C TYR A 174 3.80 -30.22 -16.25
N SER A 175 4.28 -29.36 -15.35
CA SER A 175 4.76 -29.77 -14.02
C SER A 175 3.64 -29.93 -12.98
N GLY A 176 2.47 -29.35 -13.22
CA GLY A 176 1.39 -29.23 -12.23
C GLY A 176 1.69 -28.24 -11.08
N THR A 177 2.87 -27.60 -11.09
CA THR A 177 3.26 -26.52 -10.18
C THR A 177 3.14 -25.19 -10.92
N ARG A 178 2.18 -24.37 -10.51
CA ARG A 178 1.92 -23.06 -11.13
C ARG A 178 2.96 -22.03 -10.69
N VAL A 179 2.93 -20.86 -11.31
CA VAL A 179 3.87 -19.79 -11.00
C VAL A 179 3.10 -18.51 -10.66
N ALA A 180 3.53 -17.78 -9.64
CA ALA A 180 3.18 -16.37 -9.47
C ALA A 180 4.34 -15.53 -10.01
N VAL A 181 4.16 -14.83 -11.12
CA VAL A 181 5.22 -13.98 -11.71
C VAL A 181 5.16 -12.61 -11.05
N ILE A 182 6.05 -12.35 -10.10
CA ILE A 182 6.07 -11.13 -9.29
C ILE A 182 7.23 -10.26 -9.77
N ILE A 183 6.92 -9.09 -10.33
CA ILE A 183 7.94 -8.14 -10.83
C ILE A 183 7.83 -6.81 -10.08
N ASP A 184 8.88 -6.46 -9.33
CA ASP A 184 8.98 -5.19 -8.61
C ASP A 184 9.56 -4.09 -9.52
N GLU A 185 8.93 -2.91 -9.49
CA GLU A 185 9.26 -1.74 -10.34
C GLU A 185 9.21 -2.08 -11.86
N PHE A 186 8.12 -2.72 -12.29
CA PHE A 186 7.90 -3.22 -13.66
C PHE A 186 8.13 -2.19 -14.76
N GLN A 187 7.82 -0.92 -14.49
CA GLN A 187 8.02 0.15 -15.46
C GLN A 187 9.49 0.39 -15.82
N ASP A 188 10.43 0.00 -14.96
CA ASP A 188 11.86 0.22 -15.20
C ASP A 188 12.37 -0.65 -16.37
N MET A 189 11.64 -1.70 -16.75
CA MET A 189 11.88 -2.49 -17.97
C MET A 189 11.76 -1.70 -19.28
N LYS A 190 11.31 -0.44 -19.24
CA LYS A 190 11.24 0.45 -20.42
C LYS A 190 12.54 1.18 -20.71
N PHE A 191 13.42 1.33 -19.73
CA PHE A 191 14.49 2.33 -19.79
C PHE A 191 15.91 1.75 -19.81
N TYR A 192 16.13 0.65 -19.09
CA TYR A 192 17.49 0.21 -18.75
C TYR A 192 18.01 -0.97 -19.60
N ILE A 193 17.19 -1.51 -20.49
CA ILE A 193 17.52 -2.71 -21.26
C ILE A 193 17.65 -2.34 -22.73
N HIS A 194 18.77 -2.71 -23.36
CA HIS A 194 19.09 -2.30 -24.73
C HIS A 194 19.39 -3.51 -25.61
N ASN A 195 18.75 -3.60 -26.77
CA ASN A 195 19.05 -4.62 -27.76
C ASN A 195 20.28 -4.22 -28.61
N VAL A 196 21.45 -4.18 -27.97
CA VAL A 196 22.73 -3.78 -28.55
C VAL A 196 23.86 -4.67 -28.01
N ASP A 197 25.03 -4.61 -28.64
CA ASP A 197 26.26 -5.22 -28.13
C ASP A 197 26.86 -4.45 -26.93
N GLU A 198 27.84 -5.05 -26.26
CA GLU A 198 28.50 -4.46 -25.07
C GLU A 198 29.31 -3.19 -25.36
N GLU A 199 29.84 -3.01 -26.57
CA GLU A 199 30.58 -1.80 -26.93
C GLU A 199 29.63 -0.62 -27.10
N SER A 200 28.52 -0.83 -27.80
CA SER A 200 27.42 0.12 -27.93
C SER A 200 26.81 0.49 -26.57
N LEU A 201 26.69 -0.47 -25.64
CA LEU A 201 26.20 -0.21 -24.29
C LEU A 201 27.09 0.78 -23.50
N LYS A 202 28.41 0.74 -23.71
CA LYS A 202 29.33 1.71 -23.04
C LYS A 202 29.01 3.14 -23.46
N GLN A 203 28.73 3.37 -24.75
CA GLN A 203 28.33 4.68 -25.25
C GLN A 203 27.00 5.13 -24.65
N ILE A 204 26.03 4.23 -24.54
CA ILE A 204 24.73 4.50 -23.89
C ILE A 204 24.92 4.92 -22.43
N ARG A 205 25.82 4.26 -21.68
CA ARG A 205 26.14 4.62 -20.29
C ARG A 205 26.73 6.03 -20.18
N GLU A 206 27.60 6.42 -21.11
CA GLU A 206 28.14 7.78 -21.17
C GLU A 206 27.07 8.81 -21.53
N GLU A 207 26.17 8.48 -22.46
CA GLU A 207 25.04 9.33 -22.83
C GLU A 207 24.03 9.52 -21.70
N ARG A 208 23.77 8.48 -20.90
CA ARG A 208 22.82 8.50 -19.78
C ARG A 208 23.16 9.60 -18.76
N VAL A 209 24.44 9.83 -18.50
CA VAL A 209 24.92 10.90 -17.61
C VAL A 209 24.43 12.27 -18.09
N LYS A 210 24.37 12.47 -19.41
CA LYS A 210 23.90 13.72 -20.05
C LYS A 210 22.38 13.72 -20.29
N LYS A 211 21.79 12.54 -20.49
CA LYS A 211 20.38 12.30 -20.79
C LYS A 211 19.81 11.21 -19.86
N PRO A 212 19.45 11.55 -18.61
CA PRO A 212 18.89 10.57 -17.67
C PRO A 212 17.68 9.80 -18.20
N TYR A 213 16.91 10.40 -19.11
CA TYR A 213 15.67 9.88 -19.69
C TYR A 213 15.82 9.14 -21.02
N LEU A 214 17.04 8.72 -21.39
CA LEU A 214 17.24 7.92 -22.61
C LEU A 214 16.35 6.67 -22.59
N GLU A 215 15.56 6.45 -23.64
CA GLU A 215 14.68 5.28 -23.67
C GLU A 215 15.48 4.01 -23.99
N GLY A 216 15.06 2.88 -23.41
CA GLY A 216 15.58 1.56 -23.74
C GLY A 216 14.66 0.85 -24.72
N THR A 217 14.90 -0.45 -24.89
CA THR A 217 13.96 -1.34 -25.56
C THR A 217 12.77 -1.59 -24.63
N ASP A 218 11.56 -1.15 -25.03
CA ASP A 218 10.35 -1.39 -24.23
C ASP A 218 10.02 -2.89 -24.19
N LEU A 219 10.41 -3.54 -23.09
CA LEU A 219 10.07 -4.95 -22.85
C LEU A 219 8.71 -5.11 -22.19
N THR A 220 8.11 -4.07 -21.62
CA THR A 220 6.82 -4.21 -20.91
C THR A 220 5.72 -4.64 -21.87
N ALA A 221 5.74 -4.14 -23.11
CA ALA A 221 4.78 -4.51 -24.15
C ALA A 221 4.84 -6.00 -24.55
N THR A 222 5.95 -6.70 -24.28
CA THR A 222 6.10 -8.13 -24.64
C THR A 222 5.24 -9.05 -23.79
N TYR A 223 4.82 -8.60 -22.60
CA TYR A 223 4.01 -9.39 -21.67
C TYR A 223 2.53 -9.53 -22.09
N ASP A 224 2.17 -9.19 -23.33
CA ASP A 224 0.82 -9.30 -23.90
C ASP A 224 0.19 -10.68 -23.62
N ARG A 225 0.90 -11.76 -23.97
CA ARG A 225 0.41 -13.12 -23.74
C ARG A 225 0.56 -13.57 -22.29
N GLN A 226 1.66 -13.20 -21.63
CA GLN A 226 1.98 -13.64 -20.27
C GLN A 226 1.02 -13.03 -19.24
N SER A 227 0.64 -11.77 -19.40
CA SER A 227 -0.33 -11.08 -18.54
C SER A 227 -1.73 -11.72 -18.55
N GLN A 228 -2.07 -12.47 -19.59
CA GLN A 228 -3.34 -13.20 -19.68
C GLN A 228 -3.24 -14.64 -19.15
N SER A 229 -2.04 -15.08 -18.77
CA SER A 229 -1.82 -16.44 -18.28
C SER A 229 -2.57 -16.67 -16.97
N ARG A 230 -3.43 -17.68 -16.94
CA ARG A 230 -4.06 -18.17 -15.70
C ARG A 230 -3.22 -19.23 -14.99
N LYS A 231 -2.14 -19.69 -15.63
CA LYS A 231 -1.21 -20.69 -15.07
C LYS A 231 0.05 -20.06 -14.47
N ALA A 232 0.39 -18.87 -14.96
CA ALA A 232 1.49 -18.07 -14.47
C ALA A 232 1.12 -16.56 -14.45
N PRO A 233 0.03 -16.15 -13.77
CA PRO A 233 -0.39 -14.76 -13.76
C PRO A 233 0.65 -13.87 -13.10
N MET A 234 0.59 -12.58 -13.45
CA MET A 234 1.56 -11.59 -13.02
C MET A 234 1.04 -10.76 -11.84
N LEU A 235 1.92 -10.45 -10.90
CA LEU A 235 1.78 -9.40 -9.92
C LEU A 235 2.88 -8.37 -10.18
N VAL A 236 2.53 -7.18 -10.65
CA VAL A 236 3.51 -6.13 -10.93
C VAL A 236 3.39 -4.98 -9.93
N SER A 237 4.53 -4.44 -9.51
CA SER A 237 4.58 -3.18 -8.75
C SER A 237 5.08 -2.05 -9.64
N GLY A 238 4.77 -0.80 -9.27
CA GLY A 238 5.53 0.31 -9.81
C GLY A 238 5.32 1.66 -9.13
N SER A 239 6.41 2.43 -9.07
CA SER A 239 6.44 3.73 -8.41
C SER A 239 6.16 4.94 -9.30
N ALA A 240 6.40 4.83 -10.61
CA ALA A 240 5.97 5.84 -11.58
C ALA A 240 4.51 5.57 -11.97
N VAL A 241 3.59 6.05 -11.12
CA VAL A 241 2.16 5.73 -11.15
C VAL A 241 1.57 5.94 -12.54
N THR A 242 1.80 7.10 -13.14
CA THR A 242 1.28 7.45 -14.47
C THR A 242 1.86 6.54 -15.55
N LEU A 243 3.14 6.18 -15.48
CA LEU A 243 3.77 5.31 -16.47
C LEU A 243 3.25 3.88 -16.38
N VAL A 244 3.13 3.34 -15.17
CA VAL A 244 2.55 2.00 -14.94
C VAL A 244 1.10 2.01 -15.44
N PHE A 245 0.30 3.00 -15.06
CA PHE A 245 -1.09 3.12 -15.51
C PHE A 245 -1.19 3.17 -17.04
N ARG A 246 -0.36 3.97 -17.71
CA ARG A 246 -0.29 4.01 -19.18
C ARG A 246 0.18 2.70 -19.81
N THR A 247 0.90 1.85 -19.08
CA THR A 247 1.41 0.57 -19.60
C THR A 247 0.41 -0.55 -19.39
N VAL A 248 -0.08 -0.73 -18.15
CA VAL A 248 -0.89 -1.88 -17.74
C VAL A 248 -2.40 -1.63 -17.81
N MET A 249 -2.84 -0.37 -17.70
CA MET A 249 -4.27 -0.03 -17.71
C MET A 249 -4.74 0.56 -19.05
N GLY A 250 -3.97 1.48 -19.63
CA GLY A 250 -4.38 2.26 -20.81
C GLY A 250 -3.60 2.03 -22.11
N GLY A 251 -2.56 1.19 -22.09
CA GLY A 251 -1.63 1.04 -23.22
C GLY A 251 -1.47 -0.41 -23.67
N PRO A 252 -0.24 -0.87 -23.99
CA PRO A 252 -0.01 -2.19 -24.60
C PRO A 252 -0.66 -3.35 -23.87
N LEU A 253 -0.81 -3.28 -22.54
CA LEU A 253 -1.40 -4.35 -21.72
C LEU A 253 -2.81 -3.99 -21.18
N GLY A 254 -3.46 -2.97 -21.75
CA GLY A 254 -4.75 -2.47 -21.29
C GLY A 254 -5.83 -3.56 -21.23
N GLY A 255 -6.58 -3.59 -20.13
CA GLY A 255 -7.65 -4.56 -19.88
C GLY A 255 -7.20 -5.95 -19.42
N ARG A 256 -5.89 -6.16 -19.17
CA ARG A 256 -5.34 -7.48 -18.80
C ARG A 256 -4.94 -7.58 -17.33
N PHE A 257 -4.91 -6.46 -16.63
CA PHE A 257 -4.58 -6.36 -15.22
C PHE A 257 -5.76 -5.83 -14.43
N ASP A 258 -6.05 -6.47 -13.30
CA ASP A 258 -6.67 -5.78 -12.17
C ASP A 258 -5.65 -4.83 -11.53
N PHE A 259 -6.10 -3.86 -10.73
CA PHE A 259 -5.17 -3.01 -10.00
C PHE A 259 -5.68 -2.66 -8.61
N SER A 260 -4.73 -2.44 -7.72
CA SER A 260 -4.94 -1.86 -6.41
C SER A 260 -3.97 -0.70 -6.22
N TYR A 261 -4.48 0.37 -5.62
CA TYR A 261 -3.66 1.53 -5.28
C TYR A 261 -3.27 1.46 -3.81
N LEU A 262 -1.96 1.38 -3.51
CA LEU A 262 -1.47 1.31 -2.14
C LEU A 262 -1.47 2.71 -1.52
N LYS A 263 -2.47 2.96 -0.66
CA LYS A 263 -2.64 4.22 0.06
C LYS A 263 -1.64 4.36 1.22
N PRO A 264 -1.41 5.56 1.78
CA PRO A 264 -0.79 5.72 3.10
C PRO A 264 -1.46 4.86 4.18
N LEU A 265 -0.79 4.71 5.32
CA LEU A 265 -1.38 4.03 6.47
C LEU A 265 -2.57 4.85 6.99
N SER A 266 -3.51 4.17 7.66
CA SER A 266 -4.51 4.89 8.45
C SER A 266 -3.80 5.76 9.50
N VAL A 267 -4.41 6.87 9.92
CA VAL A 267 -3.80 7.73 10.94
C VAL A 267 -3.49 6.95 12.25
N PRO A 268 -4.38 6.06 12.75
CA PRO A 268 -4.05 5.16 13.85
C PRO A 268 -2.82 4.26 13.58
N ASP A 269 -2.76 3.61 12.43
CA ASP A 269 -1.63 2.72 12.10
C ASP A 269 -0.31 3.49 11.92
N GLY A 270 -0.37 4.71 11.38
CA GLY A 270 0.79 5.60 11.32
C GLY A 270 1.28 6.03 12.71
N ALA A 271 0.38 6.21 13.67
CA ALA A 271 0.75 6.49 15.05
C ALA A 271 1.43 5.27 15.72
N ALA A 272 0.93 4.06 15.42
CA ALA A 272 1.57 2.81 15.83
C ALA A 272 2.99 2.70 15.26
N LEU A 273 3.15 2.95 13.96
CA LEU A 273 4.43 2.90 13.28
C LEU A 273 5.43 3.88 13.91
N LEU A 274 5.05 5.14 14.11
CA LEU A 274 5.96 6.14 14.69
C LEU A 274 6.46 5.70 16.06
N ARG A 275 5.56 5.23 16.92
CA ARG A 275 5.93 4.73 18.24
C ARG A 275 6.94 3.59 18.17
N GLN A 276 6.67 2.61 17.33
CA GLN A 276 7.53 1.46 17.14
C GLN A 276 8.91 1.86 16.63
N LEU A 277 8.97 2.80 15.67
CA LEU A 277 10.23 3.35 15.18
C LEU A 277 11.00 4.11 16.26
N LEU A 278 10.31 4.86 17.13
CA LEU A 278 10.97 5.52 18.27
C LEU A 278 11.49 4.50 19.28
N GLU A 279 10.72 3.47 19.63
CA GLU A 279 11.16 2.40 20.53
C GLU A 279 12.40 1.65 19.98
N ILE A 280 12.47 1.43 18.66
CA ILE A 280 13.60 0.74 18.01
C ILE A 280 14.83 1.65 17.91
N TYR A 281 14.67 2.88 17.41
CA TYR A 281 15.79 3.73 17.02
C TYR A 281 16.19 4.78 18.07
N LEU A 282 15.31 5.06 19.03
CA LEU A 282 15.47 6.07 20.09
C LEU A 282 14.84 5.56 21.40
N PRO A 283 15.37 4.48 22.01
CA PRO A 283 14.73 3.81 23.16
C PRO A 283 14.51 4.72 24.37
N ASP A 284 15.30 5.80 24.52
CA ASP A 284 15.15 6.79 25.59
C ASP A 284 14.12 7.88 25.27
N THR A 285 13.45 7.81 24.11
CA THR A 285 12.47 8.79 23.66
C THR A 285 11.07 8.22 23.73
N GLU A 286 10.24 8.82 24.58
CA GLU A 286 8.83 8.49 24.66
C GLU A 286 7.97 9.47 23.86
N ILE A 287 6.85 8.97 23.34
CA ILE A 287 5.81 9.78 22.74
C ILE A 287 4.46 9.37 23.33
N GLY A 288 3.71 10.34 23.84
CA GLY A 288 2.34 10.11 24.30
C GLY A 288 1.43 9.73 23.13
N SER A 289 0.40 8.92 23.39
CA SER A 289 -0.52 8.46 22.32
C SER A 289 -1.22 9.60 21.57
N GLU A 290 -1.55 10.72 22.23
CA GLU A 290 -2.11 11.91 21.55
C GLU A 290 -1.10 12.55 20.60
N ASN A 291 0.15 12.66 21.03
CA ASN A 291 1.23 13.24 20.24
C ASN A 291 1.62 12.35 19.05
N ALA A 292 1.59 11.02 19.21
CA ALA A 292 1.78 10.08 18.11
C ALA A 292 0.66 10.21 17.07
N LEU A 293 -0.59 10.36 17.52
CA LEU A 293 -1.72 10.62 16.62
C LEU A 293 -1.58 11.96 15.89
N TYR A 294 -1.18 13.01 16.63
CA TYR A 294 -0.94 14.33 16.06
C TYR A 294 0.13 14.25 14.97
N ALA A 295 1.31 13.70 15.27
CA ALA A 295 2.38 13.52 14.30
C ALA A 295 1.94 12.74 13.06
N SER A 296 1.24 11.61 13.25
CA SER A 296 0.69 10.81 12.15
C SER A 296 -0.27 11.61 11.27
N THR A 297 -1.14 12.42 11.88
CA THR A 297 -2.08 13.30 11.17
C THR A 297 -1.32 14.35 10.35
N GLN A 298 -0.31 14.99 10.94
CA GLN A 298 0.46 16.05 10.29
C GLN A 298 1.24 15.58 9.06
N VAL A 299 1.52 14.28 8.93
CA VAL A 299 2.21 13.69 7.78
C VAL A 299 1.33 12.71 6.99
N GLY A 300 0.02 12.69 7.25
CA GLY A 300 -0.97 11.89 6.51
C GLY A 300 -0.79 10.38 6.61
N GLY A 301 -0.23 9.86 7.71
CA GLY A 301 0.03 8.42 7.87
C GLY A 301 1.05 7.85 6.86
N HIS A 302 1.86 8.70 6.21
CA HIS A 302 2.82 8.25 5.22
C HIS A 302 3.99 7.52 5.90
N PRO A 303 4.26 6.23 5.58
CA PRO A 303 5.22 5.41 6.33
C PRO A 303 6.64 5.98 6.30
N TYR A 304 7.11 6.44 5.14
CA TYR A 304 8.42 7.08 5.05
C TYR A 304 8.55 8.41 5.79
N TYR A 305 7.50 9.22 5.87
CA TYR A 305 7.58 10.47 6.62
C TYR A 305 7.66 10.20 8.12
N LEU A 306 6.92 9.21 8.61
CA LEU A 306 7.02 8.75 10.00
C LEU A 306 8.43 8.25 10.32
N TYR A 307 9.04 7.49 9.39
CA TYR A 307 10.46 7.13 9.48
C TYR A 307 11.41 8.34 9.48
N CYS A 308 11.16 9.35 8.64
CA CYS A 308 11.94 10.59 8.65
C CYS A 308 11.80 11.34 9.99
N LEU A 309 10.61 11.37 10.60
CA LEU A 309 10.42 11.99 11.91
C LEU A 309 11.23 11.27 12.98
N ALA A 310 11.20 9.94 13.05
CA ALA A 310 11.99 9.17 14.01
C ALA A 310 13.50 9.38 13.80
N MET A 311 13.95 9.31 12.54
CA MET A 311 15.37 9.44 12.18
C MET A 311 15.85 10.88 11.99
N SER A 312 15.02 11.88 12.34
CA SER A 312 15.33 13.29 12.11
C SER A 312 16.60 13.71 12.85
N LYS A 313 17.36 14.62 12.23
CA LYS A 313 18.55 15.25 12.83
C LYS A 313 18.24 16.62 13.46
N CYS A 314 16.95 16.95 13.64
CA CYS A 314 16.53 18.14 14.35
C CYS A 314 17.17 18.20 15.75
N SER A 315 17.82 19.32 16.09
CA SER A 315 18.52 19.48 17.37
C SER A 315 17.53 19.43 18.54
N ASN A 316 17.92 18.85 19.68
CA ASN A 316 17.07 18.73 20.87
C ASN A 316 15.66 18.16 20.56
N LYS A 317 15.55 17.22 19.60
CA LYS A 317 14.25 16.66 19.20
C LYS A 317 13.58 15.96 20.39
N SER A 318 12.31 16.24 20.58
CA SER A 318 11.42 15.59 21.56
C SER A 318 10.01 15.49 20.97
N TYR A 319 9.19 14.61 21.54
CA TYR A 319 7.83 14.35 21.06
C TYR A 319 6.78 14.53 22.18
N ASP A 320 7.13 15.34 23.17
CA ASP A 320 6.35 15.65 24.38
C ASP A 320 5.30 16.76 24.16
N SER A 321 5.45 17.58 23.10
CA SER A 321 4.50 18.64 22.75
C SER A 321 4.24 18.71 21.24
N ARG A 322 3.14 19.37 20.86
CA ARG A 322 2.79 19.61 19.44
C ARG A 322 3.80 20.55 18.79
N GLU A 323 4.25 21.55 19.53
CA GLU A 323 5.25 22.53 19.08
C GLU A 323 6.58 21.85 18.74
N ASN A 324 7.00 20.89 19.56
CA ASN A 324 8.22 20.12 19.29
C ASN A 324 8.06 19.21 18.07
N ILE A 325 6.90 18.58 17.89
CA ILE A 325 6.58 17.79 16.70
C ILE A 325 6.58 18.65 15.44
N ASP A 326 5.93 19.82 15.47
CA ASP A 326 5.88 20.75 14.35
C ASP A 326 7.28 21.27 13.99
N ARG A 327 8.15 21.47 14.99
CA ARG A 327 9.54 21.84 14.77
C ARG A 327 10.34 20.75 14.06
N ILE A 328 10.13 19.48 14.42
CA ILE A 328 10.75 18.34 13.74
C ILE A 328 10.24 18.23 12.30
N ILE A 329 8.92 18.33 12.10
CA ILE A 329 8.32 18.30 10.76
C ILE A 329 8.87 19.44 9.90
N ARG A 330 8.92 20.66 10.44
CA ARG A 330 9.49 21.83 9.74
C ARG A 330 10.94 21.56 9.33
N TYR A 331 11.77 21.08 10.24
CA TYR A 331 13.14 20.69 9.92
C TYR A 331 13.20 19.67 8.77
N GLU A 332 12.36 18.64 8.79
CA GLU A 332 12.33 17.62 7.74
C GLU A 332 11.89 18.17 6.38
N ILE A 333 10.95 19.13 6.36
CA ILE A 333 10.45 19.80 5.14
C ILE A 333 11.47 20.79 4.58
N GLU A 334 12.22 21.50 5.43
CA GLU A 334 13.12 22.59 5.01
C GLU A 334 14.51 22.11 4.63
N GLN A 335 15.02 21.06 5.27
CA GLN A 335 16.40 20.58 5.07
C GLN A 335 16.67 19.11 5.42
N GLY A 336 15.67 18.37 5.90
CA GLY A 336 15.83 16.95 6.26
C GLY A 336 15.62 15.97 5.10
N LYS A 337 15.27 14.73 5.44
CA LYS A 337 15.11 13.64 4.45
C LYS A 337 13.88 13.83 3.57
N ILE A 338 12.83 14.49 4.07
CA ILE A 338 11.63 14.80 3.29
C ILE A 338 11.95 15.87 2.25
N TYR A 339 12.67 16.92 2.63
CA TYR A 339 13.20 17.93 1.72
C TYR A 339 14.00 17.29 0.59
N GLY A 340 15.03 16.49 0.91
CA GLY A 340 15.86 15.85 -0.09
C GLY A 340 15.08 14.92 -1.03
N PHE A 341 14.10 14.18 -0.50
CA PHE A 341 13.23 13.32 -1.32
C PHE A 341 12.44 14.13 -2.36
N TRP A 342 11.78 15.21 -1.95
CA TRP A 342 10.98 16.03 -2.86
C TRP A 342 11.85 16.89 -3.78
N GLN A 343 12.98 17.40 -3.30
CA GLN A 343 13.94 18.11 -4.13
C GLN A 343 14.41 17.25 -5.29
N THR A 344 14.88 16.02 -5.02
CA THR A 344 15.29 15.09 -6.09
C THR A 344 14.14 14.78 -7.03
N HIS A 345 12.92 14.58 -6.54
CA HIS A 345 11.76 14.33 -7.41
C HIS A 345 11.43 15.52 -8.32
N PHE A 346 11.54 16.75 -7.83
CA PHE A 346 11.37 17.96 -8.66
C PHE A 346 12.51 18.15 -9.67
N GLU A 347 13.75 17.83 -9.29
CA GLU A 347 14.91 17.87 -10.18
C GLU A 347 14.79 16.83 -11.31
N ASP A 348 14.43 15.59 -10.97
CA ASP A 348 14.11 14.47 -11.89
C ASP A 348 12.93 14.78 -12.82
N ASN A 349 12.08 15.76 -12.48
CA ASN A 349 10.94 16.15 -13.30
C ASN A 349 11.03 17.59 -13.79
N ARG A 350 12.18 18.25 -13.63
CA ARG A 350 12.33 19.69 -13.90
C ARG A 350 11.96 20.06 -15.35
N ARG A 351 12.31 19.20 -16.32
CA ARG A 351 11.95 19.41 -17.74
C ARG A 351 10.44 19.34 -17.98
N ILE A 352 9.73 18.48 -17.25
CA ILE A 352 8.27 18.33 -17.37
C ILE A 352 7.57 19.46 -16.62
N ILE A 353 7.99 19.72 -15.37
CA ILE A 353 7.37 20.68 -14.47
C ILE A 353 7.69 22.11 -14.91
N ASN A 354 8.97 22.45 -15.14
CA ASN A 354 9.46 23.81 -15.40
C ASN A 354 9.98 24.03 -16.83
N GLY A 355 9.83 23.07 -17.75
CA GLY A 355 10.19 23.25 -19.17
C GLY A 355 9.23 24.15 -19.95
N ASP A 356 8.62 25.14 -19.29
CA ASP A 356 8.00 26.27 -19.97
C ASP A 356 9.10 27.26 -20.42
N SER A 357 8.77 28.26 -21.24
CA SER A 357 9.76 29.31 -21.57
C SER A 357 10.27 30.01 -20.30
N GLU A 358 11.48 30.61 -20.30
CA GLU A 358 11.99 31.36 -19.13
C GLU A 358 11.00 32.45 -18.66
N ALA A 359 10.18 32.98 -19.59
CA ALA A 359 9.11 33.94 -19.30
C ALA A 359 7.88 33.31 -18.60
N ASP A 360 7.67 32.00 -18.70
CA ASP A 360 6.51 31.29 -18.17
C ASP A 360 6.77 30.60 -16.82
N GLU A 361 8.03 30.41 -16.44
CA GLU A 361 8.43 29.76 -15.18
C GLU A 361 7.82 30.45 -13.93
N PRO A 362 7.85 31.79 -13.78
CA PRO A 362 7.29 32.46 -12.59
C PRO A 362 5.78 32.22 -12.43
N ILE A 363 5.03 32.30 -13.54
CA ILE A 363 3.58 32.05 -13.53
C ILE A 363 3.30 30.57 -13.24
N GLY A 364 4.13 29.67 -13.77
CA GLY A 364 4.05 28.25 -13.47
C GLY A 364 4.19 27.95 -11.98
N ARG A 365 5.19 28.55 -11.31
CA ARG A 365 5.37 28.41 -9.85
C ARG A 365 4.17 28.96 -9.07
N LYS A 366 3.63 30.12 -9.48
CA LYS A 366 2.39 30.70 -8.92
C LYS A 366 1.21 29.73 -9.01
N ILE A 367 0.99 29.08 -10.16
CA ILE A 367 -0.09 28.09 -10.33
C ILE A 367 0.11 26.90 -9.38
N ILE A 368 1.32 26.36 -9.30
CA ILE A 368 1.62 25.22 -8.41
C ILE A 368 1.39 25.60 -6.94
N TYR A 369 1.87 26.77 -6.53
CA TYR A 369 1.69 27.30 -5.18
C TYR A 369 0.20 27.43 -4.83
N TYR A 370 -0.62 28.10 -5.66
CA TYR A 370 -2.07 28.23 -5.39
C TYR A 370 -2.81 26.89 -5.40
N PHE A 371 -2.34 25.91 -6.16
CA PHE A 371 -2.95 24.58 -6.16
C PHE A 371 -2.76 23.87 -4.79
N THR A 372 -1.75 24.22 -3.99
CA THR A 372 -1.64 23.69 -2.61
C THR A 372 -2.81 24.11 -1.70
N ARG A 373 -3.69 25.03 -2.10
CA ARG A 373 -4.92 25.32 -1.33
C ARG A 373 -5.93 24.16 -1.34
N TYR A 374 -5.83 23.26 -2.32
CA TYR A 374 -6.82 22.19 -2.55
C TYR A 374 -6.35 20.85 -1.98
N ASN A 375 -6.04 20.80 -0.68
CA ASN A 375 -5.66 19.56 0.01
C ASN A 375 -6.82 18.54 -0.02
N ASN A 376 -6.60 17.39 -0.66
CA ASN A 376 -7.60 16.32 -0.82
C ASN A 376 -8.94 16.81 -1.40
N LYS A 377 -8.91 17.90 -2.18
CA LYS A 377 -10.09 18.48 -2.83
C LYS A 377 -9.83 18.69 -4.32
N PRO A 378 -10.84 18.49 -5.18
CA PRO A 378 -10.77 18.90 -6.57
C PRO A 378 -10.30 20.34 -6.73
N VAL A 379 -9.36 20.55 -7.63
CA VAL A 379 -8.91 21.89 -8.00
C VAL A 379 -9.99 22.68 -8.74
N GLU A 380 -10.21 23.92 -8.32
CA GLU A 380 -11.05 24.87 -9.05
C GLU A 380 -10.19 25.66 -10.05
N ILE A 381 -10.00 25.10 -11.25
CA ILE A 381 -9.18 25.70 -12.33
C ILE A 381 -9.56 27.16 -12.59
N LYS A 382 -10.87 27.46 -12.58
CA LYS A 382 -11.38 28.81 -12.79
C LYS A 382 -10.91 29.77 -11.69
N GLU A 383 -10.95 29.34 -10.43
CA GLU A 383 -10.54 30.17 -9.30
C GLU A 383 -9.06 30.54 -9.39
N ILE A 384 -8.19 29.58 -9.71
CA ILE A 384 -6.74 29.85 -9.92
C ILE A 384 -6.53 30.79 -11.11
N ALA A 385 -7.23 30.56 -12.23
CA ALA A 385 -7.14 31.38 -13.42
C ALA A 385 -7.55 32.84 -13.16
N ASP A 386 -8.68 33.05 -12.50
CA ASP A 386 -9.23 34.37 -12.17
C ASP A 386 -8.30 35.09 -11.17
N LYS A 387 -7.80 34.40 -10.14
CA LYS A 387 -6.90 34.96 -9.12
C LYS A 387 -5.56 35.41 -9.72
N LEU A 388 -4.98 34.58 -10.58
CA LEU A 388 -3.69 34.84 -11.22
C LEU A 388 -3.79 35.69 -12.49
N LYS A 389 -5.01 36.03 -12.93
CA LYS A 389 -5.29 36.73 -14.20
C LYS A 389 -4.66 36.03 -15.42
N VAL A 390 -4.74 34.70 -15.45
CA VAL A 390 -4.25 33.86 -16.56
C VAL A 390 -5.39 33.06 -17.18
N SER A 391 -5.16 32.48 -18.37
CA SER A 391 -6.19 31.65 -19.02
C SER A 391 -6.35 30.29 -18.32
N LYS A 392 -7.59 29.76 -18.30
CA LYS A 392 -7.87 28.40 -17.79
C LYS A 392 -7.03 27.33 -18.48
N LYS A 393 -6.85 27.45 -19.81
CA LYS A 393 -6.02 26.54 -20.60
C LYS A 393 -4.57 26.49 -20.10
N ARG A 394 -4.03 27.62 -19.65
CA ARG A 394 -2.67 27.69 -19.09
C ARG A 394 -2.58 26.98 -17.74
N VAL A 395 -3.59 27.16 -16.88
CA VAL A 395 -3.70 26.45 -15.59
C VAL A 395 -3.83 24.95 -15.82
N GLU A 396 -4.73 24.51 -16.70
CA GLU A 396 -4.92 23.11 -17.08
C GLU A 396 -3.63 22.48 -17.61
N ALA A 397 -2.94 23.15 -18.53
CA ALA A 397 -1.68 22.65 -19.09
C ALA A 397 -0.60 22.47 -18.00
N LYS A 398 -0.53 23.39 -17.03
CA LYS A 398 0.42 23.26 -15.92
C LYS A 398 0.06 22.11 -14.98
N ILE A 399 -1.22 21.96 -14.66
CA ILE A 399 -1.71 20.87 -13.80
C ILE A 399 -1.51 19.51 -14.48
N GLU A 400 -1.71 19.41 -15.79
CA GLU A 400 -1.45 18.18 -16.56
C GLU A 400 0.05 17.81 -16.54
N LYS A 401 0.96 18.80 -16.56
CA LYS A 401 2.39 18.55 -16.36
C LYS A 401 2.69 17.99 -14.97
N LEU A 402 2.04 18.51 -13.91
CA LEU A 402 2.17 17.95 -12.57
C LEU A 402 1.65 16.52 -12.48
N TYR A 403 0.57 16.21 -13.20
CA TYR A 403 0.03 14.85 -13.27
C TYR A 403 1.02 13.90 -13.95
N GLN A 404 1.62 14.33 -15.06
CA GLN A 404 2.66 13.56 -15.75
C GLN A 404 3.93 13.34 -14.90
N ALA A 405 4.21 14.25 -13.98
CA ALA A 405 5.30 14.14 -13.01
C ALA A 405 4.91 13.37 -11.72
N ASP A 406 3.75 12.71 -11.69
CA ASP A 406 3.23 11.96 -10.53
C ASP A 406 3.11 12.80 -9.24
N LEU A 407 2.90 14.12 -9.36
CA LEU A 407 2.74 15.03 -8.21
C LEU A 407 1.27 15.22 -7.80
N VAL A 408 0.33 14.98 -8.70
CA VAL A 408 -1.10 15.18 -8.48
C VAL A 408 -1.91 14.02 -9.05
N TYR A 409 -3.12 13.82 -8.52
CA TYR A 409 -3.99 12.70 -8.87
C TYR A 409 -5.19 13.16 -9.65
N ARG A 410 -5.58 12.40 -10.66
CA ARG A 410 -6.79 12.67 -11.46
C ARG A 410 -7.95 11.79 -10.97
N SER A 411 -9.00 12.41 -10.43
CA SER A 411 -10.27 11.76 -10.08
C SER A 411 -11.36 12.11 -11.11
N ALA A 412 -12.23 11.14 -11.41
CA ALA A 412 -13.36 11.25 -12.35
C ALA A 412 -13.03 11.97 -13.68
N ALA A 413 -11.85 11.69 -14.25
CA ALA A 413 -11.34 12.24 -15.51
C ALA A 413 -11.21 13.78 -15.60
N ARG A 414 -11.55 14.58 -14.59
CA ARG A 414 -11.51 16.06 -14.68
C ARG A 414 -10.99 16.78 -13.44
N PHE A 415 -10.82 16.09 -12.32
CA PHE A 415 -10.46 16.73 -11.06
C PHE A 415 -9.04 16.35 -10.68
N TYR A 416 -8.16 17.33 -10.57
CA TYR A 416 -6.81 17.10 -10.03
C TYR A 416 -6.79 17.44 -8.55
N THR A 417 -6.07 16.63 -7.78
CA THR A 417 -5.95 16.80 -6.32
C THR A 417 -4.51 16.57 -5.89
N PHE A 418 -4.00 17.40 -4.98
CA PHE A 418 -2.89 17.00 -4.13
C PHE A 418 -3.45 16.10 -3.03
N ASN A 419 -2.76 15.01 -2.73
CA ASN A 419 -3.11 14.09 -1.66
C ASN A 419 -1.97 13.85 -0.66
N ASP A 420 -0.92 14.67 -0.74
CA ASP A 420 0.28 14.57 0.09
C ASP A 420 0.57 15.91 0.76
N ILE A 421 0.31 15.99 2.06
CA ILE A 421 0.46 17.23 2.83
C ILE A 421 1.92 17.67 2.97
N CYS A 422 2.87 16.73 2.97
CA CYS A 422 4.30 17.05 3.06
C CYS A 422 4.82 17.58 1.73
N LEU A 423 4.36 17.05 0.59
CA LEU A 423 4.60 17.66 -0.73
C LEU A 423 4.11 19.10 -0.78
N MET A 424 2.89 19.34 -0.30
CA MET A 424 2.30 20.68 -0.29
C MET A 424 3.11 21.65 0.59
N ARG A 425 3.57 21.20 1.77
CA ARG A 425 4.45 21.99 2.65
C ARG A 425 5.82 22.25 2.03
N PHE A 426 6.38 21.27 1.33
CA PHE A 426 7.61 21.44 0.56
C PHE A 426 7.43 22.49 -0.55
N ILE A 427 6.36 22.41 -1.34
CA ILE A 427 6.03 23.39 -2.38
C ILE A 427 5.87 24.78 -1.77
N LYS A 428 5.14 24.91 -0.66
CA LYS A 428 5.00 26.18 0.07
C LYS A 428 6.39 26.71 0.44
N PHE A 429 7.22 25.93 1.13
CA PHE A 429 8.56 26.34 1.53
C PHE A 429 9.45 26.81 0.36
N VAL A 430 9.48 26.05 -0.74
CA VAL A 430 10.36 26.35 -1.88
C VAL A 430 9.87 27.55 -2.69
N TYR A 431 8.56 27.76 -2.82
CA TYR A 431 8.02 28.79 -3.70
C TYR A 431 7.56 30.07 -2.98
N GLU A 432 7.15 30.00 -1.72
CA GLU A 432 6.60 31.16 -0.99
C GLU A 432 7.57 32.35 -0.94
N LYS A 433 8.88 32.08 -0.79
CA LYS A 433 9.92 33.14 -0.73
C LYS A 433 10.22 33.78 -2.09
N ASP A 434 9.97 33.05 -3.18
CA ASP A 434 10.33 33.44 -4.54
C ASP A 434 9.14 34.09 -5.29
N ILE A 435 7.97 34.19 -4.64
CA ILE A 435 6.74 34.64 -5.27
C ILE A 435 6.21 35.89 -4.59
N GLU A 436 6.23 37.01 -5.32
CA GLU A 436 5.54 38.25 -4.95
C GLU A 436 4.03 38.19 -5.27
N ASP A 437 3.22 38.90 -4.49
CA ASP A 437 1.77 39.07 -4.66
C ASP A 437 0.93 37.79 -4.56
N VAL A 438 1.27 36.90 -3.63
CA VAL A 438 0.45 35.72 -3.32
C VAL A 438 0.00 35.69 -1.87
N GLU A 439 -1.25 35.27 -1.67
CA GLU A 439 -1.79 35.06 -0.32
C GLU A 439 -1.09 33.88 0.35
N GLU A 440 -0.82 34.02 1.65
CA GLU A 440 -0.29 32.92 2.44
C GLU A 440 -1.34 31.79 2.49
N ILE A 441 -0.90 30.57 2.20
CA ILE A 441 -1.76 29.37 2.25
C ILE A 441 -1.56 28.68 3.59
N ASP A 442 -2.65 28.53 4.34
CA ASP A 442 -2.66 27.72 5.56
C ASP A 442 -2.76 26.23 5.23
N LEU A 443 -1.71 25.49 5.58
CA LEU A 443 -1.61 24.03 5.45
C LEU A 443 -1.73 23.32 6.80
N SER A 444 -2.22 24.01 7.83
CA SER A 444 -2.51 23.46 9.14
C SER A 444 -3.50 22.29 9.03
N GLN A 445 -3.18 21.19 9.72
CA GLN A 445 -4.10 20.07 9.86
C GLN A 445 -4.89 20.14 11.18
N GLN A 446 -4.96 21.29 11.86
CA GLN A 446 -5.61 21.39 13.18
C GLN A 446 -7.09 21.02 13.14
N ASN A 447 -7.84 21.47 12.12
CA ASN A 447 -9.25 21.12 11.97
C ASN A 447 -9.45 19.63 11.69
N LEU A 448 -8.58 19.05 10.86
CA LEU A 448 -8.57 17.61 10.60
C LEU A 448 -8.26 16.85 11.89
N PHE A 449 -7.21 17.24 12.61
CA PHE A 449 -6.83 16.64 13.88
C PHE A 449 -7.96 16.71 14.91
N ASN A 450 -8.62 17.86 15.08
CA ASN A 450 -9.75 17.99 16.01
C ASN A 450 -10.91 17.05 15.63
N THR A 451 -11.19 16.91 14.33
CA THR A 451 -12.22 15.98 13.82
C THR A 451 -11.81 14.52 14.08
N LEU A 452 -10.57 14.16 13.78
CA LEU A 452 -10.03 12.81 14.01
C LEU A 452 -9.98 12.49 15.50
N LYS A 453 -9.61 13.45 16.35
CA LYS A 453 -9.61 13.33 17.81
C LYS A 453 -11.00 12.96 18.33
N GLY A 454 -12.04 13.62 17.82
CA GLY A 454 -13.44 13.32 18.17
C GLY A 454 -13.93 11.95 17.71
N LYS A 455 -13.45 11.46 16.55
CA LYS A 455 -13.85 10.17 15.96
C LYS A 455 -12.83 9.05 16.13
N PHE A 456 -11.81 9.27 16.96
CA PHE A 456 -10.63 8.42 16.95
C PHE A 456 -10.96 6.97 17.33
N LEU A 457 -11.80 6.77 18.35
CA LEU A 457 -12.23 5.43 18.74
C LEU A 457 -12.99 4.73 17.61
N GLU A 458 -13.88 5.44 16.91
CA GLU A 458 -14.61 4.90 15.75
C GLU A 458 -13.63 4.45 14.66
N MET A 459 -12.60 5.25 14.36
CA MET A 459 -11.58 4.90 13.38
C MET A 459 -10.76 3.67 13.78
N VAL A 460 -10.36 3.58 15.06
CA VAL A 460 -9.65 2.39 15.57
C VAL A 460 -10.53 1.15 15.41
N VAL A 461 -11.81 1.24 15.77
CA VAL A 461 -12.76 0.14 15.61
C VAL A 461 -12.92 -0.23 14.14
N GLN A 462 -13.10 0.74 13.23
CA GLN A 462 -13.21 0.49 11.78
C GLN A 462 -11.98 -0.23 11.22
N VAL A 463 -10.79 0.31 11.49
CA VAL A 463 -9.51 -0.27 11.05
C VAL A 463 -9.32 -1.67 11.62
N THR A 464 -9.66 -1.87 12.89
CA THR A 464 -9.55 -3.17 13.56
C THR A 464 -10.49 -4.20 12.95
N MET A 465 -11.75 -3.85 12.70
CA MET A 465 -12.71 -4.74 12.05
C MET A 465 -12.23 -5.14 10.65
N MET A 466 -11.68 -4.22 9.86
CA MET A 466 -11.12 -4.55 8.53
C MET A 466 -9.97 -5.58 8.60
N LYS A 467 -9.26 -5.66 9.74
CA LYS A 467 -8.19 -6.63 9.97
C LYS A 467 -8.69 -8.01 10.40
N PHE A 468 -9.96 -8.20 10.74
CA PHE A 468 -10.50 -9.52 11.10
C PHE A 468 -10.42 -10.51 9.92
N ASN A 469 -10.15 -11.78 10.21
CA ASN A 469 -9.63 -12.73 9.23
C ASN A 469 -10.23 -14.15 9.30
N SER A 470 -11.45 -14.33 9.83
CA SER A 470 -12.07 -15.66 10.04
C SER A 470 -11.30 -16.57 11.02
N GLY A 471 -10.36 -16.02 11.79
CA GLY A 471 -9.73 -16.71 12.91
C GLY A 471 -10.58 -16.69 14.17
N SER A 472 -10.07 -17.25 15.26
CA SER A 472 -10.65 -17.12 16.59
C SER A 472 -9.85 -16.15 17.48
N MET A 473 -10.52 -15.58 18.47
CA MET A 473 -9.94 -14.72 19.49
C MET A 473 -10.58 -15.01 20.85
N GLY A 474 -9.85 -14.80 21.93
CA GLY A 474 -10.38 -14.88 23.29
C GLY A 474 -11.60 -13.96 23.47
N GLY A 475 -12.71 -14.53 23.94
CA GLY A 475 -13.97 -13.85 24.15
C GLY A 475 -13.89 -12.78 25.24
N GLU A 476 -12.87 -12.82 26.11
CA GLU A 476 -12.66 -11.86 27.18
C GLU A 476 -12.52 -10.42 26.65
N PHE A 477 -11.94 -10.24 25.47
CA PHE A 477 -11.83 -8.92 24.84
C PHE A 477 -13.17 -8.36 24.36
N PHE A 478 -14.19 -9.19 24.25
CA PHE A 478 -15.56 -8.86 23.85
C PHE A 478 -16.57 -9.11 24.99
N GLY A 479 -16.07 -9.28 26.23
CA GLY A 479 -16.91 -9.46 27.40
C GLY A 479 -17.70 -10.78 27.41
N LYS A 480 -17.18 -11.80 26.73
CA LYS A 480 -17.73 -13.16 26.67
C LYS A 480 -16.72 -14.19 27.18
N LYS A 481 -17.19 -15.41 27.42
CA LYS A 481 -16.33 -16.56 27.75
C LYS A 481 -16.03 -17.37 26.50
N GLY A 482 -14.92 -18.11 26.49
CA GLY A 482 -14.54 -18.99 25.40
C GLY A 482 -13.89 -18.24 24.24
N GLU A 483 -13.95 -18.79 23.03
CA GLU A 483 -13.43 -18.16 21.82
C GLU A 483 -14.57 -17.58 20.97
N ILE A 484 -14.31 -16.45 20.30
CA ILE A 484 -15.21 -15.84 19.32
C ILE A 484 -14.60 -15.97 17.93
N GLU A 485 -15.38 -16.46 16.97
CA GLU A 485 -15.05 -16.44 15.55
C GLU A 485 -15.09 -15.00 15.01
N MET A 486 -13.96 -14.51 14.54
CA MET A 486 -13.81 -13.16 14.01
C MET A 486 -14.33 -13.09 12.57
N PRO A 487 -15.37 -12.30 12.24
CA PRO A 487 -15.91 -12.25 10.90
C PRO A 487 -14.93 -11.68 9.88
N LEU A 488 -14.99 -12.13 8.64
CA LEU A 488 -14.36 -11.43 7.53
C LEU A 488 -15.35 -10.41 6.97
N PHE A 489 -15.05 -9.11 7.12
CA PHE A 489 -15.93 -8.07 6.59
C PHE A 489 -15.71 -7.83 5.08
N GLN A 490 -16.80 -7.58 4.37
CA GLN A 490 -16.79 -7.11 2.98
C GLN A 490 -16.44 -5.63 2.91
N TYR A 491 -17.01 -4.82 3.81
CA TYR A 491 -16.68 -3.42 4.02
C TYR A 491 -17.05 -3.03 5.46
N VAL A 492 -16.40 -1.98 5.96
CA VAL A 492 -16.67 -1.35 7.25
C VAL A 492 -16.66 0.16 7.05
N ASP A 493 -17.71 0.84 7.51
CA ASP A 493 -17.88 2.29 7.36
C ASP A 493 -18.84 2.82 8.44
N THR A 494 -19.04 4.14 8.51
CA THR A 494 -20.18 4.74 9.21
C THR A 494 -21.45 4.59 8.38
N LYS A 495 -22.60 4.31 9.01
CA LYS A 495 -23.88 4.16 8.30
C LYS A 495 -24.98 4.99 8.93
N THR A 496 -25.71 5.73 8.10
CA THR A 496 -26.99 6.34 8.50
C THR A 496 -28.13 5.44 8.05
N VAL A 497 -29.07 5.16 8.96
CA VAL A 497 -30.24 4.31 8.71
C VAL A 497 -31.52 5.09 8.94
N LYS A 498 -32.51 4.87 8.08
CA LYS A 498 -33.81 5.54 8.13
C LYS A 498 -34.85 4.71 7.37
N GLY A 499 -35.90 4.28 8.06
CA GLY A 499 -37.12 3.74 7.45
C GLY A 499 -38.14 4.84 7.13
N SER A 500 -39.15 4.51 6.34
CA SER A 500 -40.16 5.45 5.86
C SER A 500 -40.92 6.20 6.98
N LYS A 501 -41.08 5.56 8.14
CA LYS A 501 -41.80 6.09 9.32
C LYS A 501 -40.98 6.06 10.61
N THR A 502 -39.66 5.91 10.53
CA THR A 502 -38.79 5.86 11.71
C THR A 502 -37.97 7.13 11.85
N PRO A 503 -37.45 7.45 13.05
CA PRO A 503 -36.37 8.40 13.19
C PRO A 503 -35.13 7.95 12.38
N GLN A 504 -34.26 8.91 12.09
CA GLN A 504 -32.97 8.64 11.47
C GLN A 504 -31.93 8.40 12.56
N TYR A 505 -31.15 7.34 12.42
CA TYR A 505 -30.07 7.01 13.33
C TYR A 505 -28.73 6.96 12.59
N GLN A 506 -27.67 7.41 13.26
CA GLN A 506 -26.30 7.21 12.81
C GLN A 506 -25.69 6.07 13.64
N ILE A 507 -25.19 5.06 12.94
CA ILE A 507 -24.38 3.97 13.47
C ILE A 507 -22.92 4.36 13.31
N ASP A 508 -22.18 4.43 14.41
CA ASP A 508 -20.79 4.91 14.42
C ASP A 508 -19.90 4.03 13.53
N VAL A 509 -20.03 2.70 13.70
CA VAL A 509 -19.35 1.71 12.84
C VAL A 509 -20.31 0.59 12.44
N TYR A 510 -20.40 0.37 11.13
CA TYR A 510 -21.20 -0.67 10.48
C TYR A 510 -20.27 -1.55 9.65
N GLY A 511 -20.28 -2.86 9.92
CA GLY A 511 -19.53 -3.87 9.16
C GLY A 511 -20.44 -4.90 8.51
N ARG A 512 -20.37 -5.07 7.19
CA ARG A 512 -21.09 -6.14 6.47
C ARG A 512 -20.21 -7.38 6.38
N VAL A 513 -20.67 -8.50 6.92
CA VAL A 513 -19.91 -9.76 6.87
C VAL A 513 -19.91 -10.33 5.45
N LYS A 514 -18.75 -10.74 4.95
CA LYS A 514 -18.60 -11.28 3.59
C LYS A 514 -19.26 -12.64 3.47
N GLY A 515 -20.16 -12.77 2.49
CA GLY A 515 -20.81 -14.05 2.15
C GLY A 515 -21.83 -14.56 3.18
N LYS A 516 -22.21 -13.73 4.17
CA LYS A 516 -23.24 -14.04 5.16
C LYS A 516 -24.25 -12.90 5.20
N GLU A 517 -25.52 -13.22 5.45
CA GLU A 517 -26.56 -12.22 5.73
C GLU A 517 -26.47 -11.70 7.17
N ARG A 518 -25.27 -11.25 7.56
CA ARG A 518 -24.95 -10.79 8.92
C ARG A 518 -24.21 -9.45 8.86
N VAL A 519 -24.48 -8.60 9.83
CA VAL A 519 -23.83 -7.31 10.03
C VAL A 519 -23.41 -7.14 11.47
N TRP A 520 -22.34 -6.37 11.68
CA TRP A 520 -21.98 -5.86 13.00
C TRP A 520 -22.26 -4.36 13.02
N ILE A 521 -22.95 -3.90 14.06
CA ILE A 521 -23.17 -2.47 14.32
C ILE A 521 -22.54 -2.13 15.66
N CYS A 522 -21.89 -0.97 15.73
CA CYS A 522 -21.14 -0.58 16.92
C CYS A 522 -21.45 0.84 17.33
N GLU A 523 -21.51 1.04 18.65
CA GLU A 523 -21.62 2.34 19.31
C GLU A 523 -20.35 2.57 20.13
N CYS A 524 -19.68 3.70 19.87
CA CYS A 524 -18.41 4.05 20.47
C CYS A 524 -18.59 5.17 21.51
N LYS A 525 -18.23 4.90 22.76
CA LYS A 525 -18.19 5.93 23.81
C LYS A 525 -16.77 6.23 24.23
N TYR A 526 -16.26 7.35 23.73
CA TYR A 526 -14.87 7.74 23.90
C TYR A 526 -14.66 8.82 24.97
N THR A 527 -15.03 8.50 26.22
CA THR A 527 -14.80 9.36 27.40
C THR A 527 -14.44 8.50 28.61
N LYS A 528 -14.08 9.12 29.74
CA LYS A 528 -13.90 8.41 31.02
C LYS A 528 -15.23 8.00 31.66
N LYS A 529 -16.37 8.54 31.18
CA LYS A 529 -17.69 8.23 31.70
C LYS A 529 -18.16 6.87 31.18
N LYS A 530 -18.57 6.00 32.11
CA LYS A 530 -19.17 4.69 31.80
C LYS A 530 -20.33 4.80 30.80
N MET A 531 -20.43 3.87 29.86
CA MET A 531 -21.58 3.73 28.96
C MET A 531 -22.82 3.28 29.74
N GLY A 532 -23.95 3.94 29.49
CA GLY A 532 -25.24 3.68 30.14
C GLY A 532 -26.27 3.13 29.17
N MET A 533 -27.44 2.76 29.69
CA MET A 533 -28.50 2.12 28.91
C MET A 533 -29.06 3.00 27.77
N SER A 534 -28.93 4.32 27.83
CA SER A 534 -29.38 5.18 26.73
C SER A 534 -28.59 4.95 25.43
N GLN A 535 -27.28 4.70 25.53
CA GLN A 535 -26.46 4.34 24.36
C GLN A 535 -26.84 2.97 23.82
N VAL A 536 -27.06 1.99 24.71
CA VAL A 536 -27.47 0.63 24.32
C VAL A 536 -28.82 0.64 23.58
N LYS A 537 -29.81 1.35 24.13
CA LYS A 537 -31.12 1.51 23.49
C LYS A 537 -31.03 2.20 22.13
N LYS A 538 -30.22 3.25 22.01
CA LYS A 538 -30.00 3.97 20.74
C LYS A 538 -29.49 3.03 19.64
N ILE A 539 -28.50 2.19 19.93
CA ILE A 539 -27.94 1.28 18.92
C ILE A 539 -28.87 0.08 18.63
N GLU A 540 -29.62 -0.40 19.61
CA GLU A 540 -30.68 -1.40 19.40
C GLU A 540 -31.79 -0.85 18.48
N GLU A 541 -32.25 0.38 18.72
CA GLU A 541 -33.22 1.07 17.85
C GLU A 541 -32.66 1.28 16.44
N ALA A 542 -31.40 1.68 16.30
CA ALA A 542 -30.74 1.79 15.01
C ALA A 542 -30.66 0.43 14.27
N GLY A 543 -30.43 -0.65 15.02
CA GLY A 543 -30.46 -2.02 14.50
C GLY A 543 -31.84 -2.43 13.99
N GLU A 544 -32.92 -2.04 14.66
CA GLU A 544 -34.29 -2.29 14.20
C GLU A 544 -34.63 -1.45 12.97
N VAL A 545 -34.27 -0.16 12.96
CA VAL A 545 -34.45 0.72 11.78
C VAL A 545 -33.69 0.19 10.57
N LEU A 546 -32.50 -0.39 10.76
CA LEU A 546 -31.75 -1.06 9.69
C LEU A 546 -32.53 -2.24 9.11
N ARG A 547 -33.20 -3.04 9.95
CA ARG A 547 -34.03 -4.17 9.50
C ARG A 547 -35.25 -3.68 8.72
N ILE A 548 -35.94 -2.66 9.22
CA ILE A 548 -37.09 -2.02 8.54
C ILE A 548 -36.65 -1.47 7.18
N GLN A 549 -35.57 -0.71 7.13
CA GLN A 549 -35.03 -0.16 5.88
C GLN A 549 -34.72 -1.28 4.87
N SER A 550 -34.13 -2.40 5.33
CA SER A 550 -33.82 -3.54 4.47
C SER A 550 -35.08 -4.18 3.88
N MET A 551 -36.15 -4.30 4.68
CA MET A 551 -37.45 -4.80 4.20
C MET A 551 -38.08 -3.85 3.16
N GLU A 552 -38.04 -2.54 3.40
CA GLU A 552 -38.59 -1.52 2.50
C GLU A 552 -37.84 -1.46 1.17
N GLU A 553 -36.51 -1.67 1.19
CA GLU A 553 -35.66 -1.75 0.00
C GLU A 553 -35.78 -3.09 -0.74
N GLY A 554 -36.52 -4.06 -0.20
CA GLY A 554 -36.69 -5.38 -0.79
C GLY A 554 -35.43 -6.25 -0.77
N VAL A 555 -34.49 -5.95 0.13
CA VAL A 555 -33.26 -6.73 0.32
C VAL A 555 -33.38 -7.67 1.53
N SER A 556 -32.49 -8.67 1.60
CA SER A 556 -32.46 -9.61 2.73
C SER A 556 -32.25 -8.88 4.07
N VAL A 557 -33.06 -9.20 5.06
CA VAL A 557 -32.95 -8.65 6.41
C VAL A 557 -31.74 -9.29 7.10
N PRO A 558 -30.74 -8.50 7.52
CA PRO A 558 -29.53 -9.06 8.09
C PRO A 558 -29.73 -9.52 9.54
N GLU A 559 -29.02 -10.57 9.94
CA GLU A 559 -28.70 -10.85 11.34
C GLU A 559 -27.79 -9.72 11.87
N VAL A 560 -28.13 -9.14 13.02
CA VAL A 560 -27.40 -8.01 13.60
C VAL A 560 -26.67 -8.50 14.85
N THR A 561 -25.36 -8.27 14.90
CA THR A 561 -24.56 -8.33 16.13
C THR A 561 -24.22 -6.92 16.56
N ILE A 562 -24.50 -6.59 17.81
CA ILE A 562 -24.18 -5.29 18.39
C ILE A 562 -22.84 -5.41 19.09
N TRP A 563 -21.96 -4.43 18.88
CA TRP A 563 -20.70 -4.33 19.60
C TRP A 563 -20.60 -2.98 20.30
N LEU A 564 -20.56 -2.99 21.62
CA LEU A 564 -20.45 -1.78 22.42
C LEU A 564 -18.98 -1.55 22.77
N VAL A 565 -18.43 -0.37 22.47
CA VAL A 565 -17.04 -0.05 22.79
C VAL A 565 -16.99 1.18 23.68
N SER A 566 -16.40 1.07 24.87
CA SER A 566 -16.29 2.21 25.80
C SER A 566 -14.96 2.29 26.52
N THR A 567 -14.26 3.41 26.35
CA THR A 567 -13.00 3.64 27.09
C THR A 567 -13.20 3.93 28.57
N GLY A 568 -14.40 4.35 28.97
CA GLY A 568 -14.78 4.58 30.37
C GLY A 568 -15.40 3.36 31.05
N GLY A 569 -15.49 2.23 30.33
CA GLY A 569 -16.19 1.02 30.77
C GLY A 569 -17.71 1.15 30.74
N PHE A 570 -18.39 0.24 31.43
CA PHE A 570 -19.85 0.11 31.41
C PHE A 570 -20.44 0.29 32.82
N THR A 571 -21.67 0.79 32.87
CA THR A 571 -22.47 0.82 34.10
C THR A 571 -22.93 -0.60 34.46
N ASP A 572 -23.18 -0.85 35.75
CA ASP A 572 -23.59 -2.18 36.23
C ASP A 572 -24.94 -2.60 35.61
N GLU A 573 -25.84 -1.64 35.37
CA GLU A 573 -27.09 -1.86 34.64
C GLU A 573 -26.86 -2.40 33.22
N VAL A 574 -25.90 -1.83 32.48
CA VAL A 574 -25.54 -2.32 31.14
C VAL A 574 -24.93 -3.71 31.24
N MET A 575 -24.04 -3.95 32.21
CA MET A 575 -23.39 -5.25 32.39
C MET A 575 -24.40 -6.36 32.68
N GLU A 576 -25.38 -6.11 33.54
CA GLU A 576 -26.45 -7.08 33.83
C GLU A 576 -27.33 -7.32 32.59
N TYR A 577 -27.62 -6.27 31.81
CA TYR A 577 -28.43 -6.39 30.59
C TYR A 577 -27.75 -7.20 29.48
N VAL A 578 -26.44 -7.04 29.28
CA VAL A 578 -25.71 -7.67 28.16
C VAL A 578 -25.17 -9.07 28.48
N LYS A 579 -25.08 -9.44 29.76
CA LYS A 579 -24.45 -10.69 30.21
C LYS A 579 -25.09 -11.92 29.55
N ASP A 580 -26.41 -11.95 29.44
CA ASP A 580 -27.18 -13.08 28.92
C ASP A 580 -27.59 -12.92 27.42
N ARG A 581 -27.07 -11.89 26.74
CA ARG A 581 -27.39 -11.58 25.33
C ARG A 581 -26.27 -12.01 24.38
N ASP A 582 -26.49 -13.07 23.59
CA ASP A 582 -25.48 -13.56 22.63
C ASP A 582 -25.28 -12.65 21.42
N ASP A 583 -26.25 -11.81 21.11
CA ASP A 583 -26.22 -10.84 20.01
C ASP A 583 -25.47 -9.54 20.37
N ILE A 584 -25.08 -9.35 21.64
CA ILE A 584 -24.38 -8.16 22.12
C ILE A 584 -22.99 -8.53 22.66
N LEU A 585 -21.97 -7.93 22.06
CA LEU A 585 -20.57 -7.94 22.49
C LEU A 585 -20.23 -6.61 23.15
N HIS A 586 -19.24 -6.60 24.06
CA HIS A 586 -18.77 -5.36 24.66
C HIS A 586 -17.27 -5.35 24.94
N SER A 587 -16.61 -4.24 24.66
CA SER A 587 -15.17 -4.07 24.90
C SER A 587 -14.96 -2.78 25.69
N ASP A 588 -14.39 -2.90 26.88
CA ASP A 588 -13.87 -1.75 27.63
C ASP A 588 -12.50 -1.33 27.08
N HIS A 589 -11.80 -0.41 27.76
CA HIS A 589 -10.49 0.07 27.29
C HIS A 589 -9.45 -1.04 27.17
N GLU A 590 -9.42 -1.99 28.10
CA GLU A 590 -8.49 -3.13 28.03
C GLU A 590 -8.88 -4.06 26.89
N GLY A 591 -10.19 -4.36 26.76
CA GLY A 591 -10.74 -5.17 25.68
C GLY A 591 -10.35 -4.65 24.30
N ILE A 592 -10.66 -3.38 23.98
CA ILE A 592 -10.37 -2.82 22.66
C ILE A 592 -8.85 -2.71 22.39
N ASN A 593 -8.03 -2.43 23.42
CA ASN A 593 -6.58 -2.46 23.27
C ASN A 593 -6.05 -3.86 23.01
N GLY A 594 -6.63 -4.88 23.65
CA GLY A 594 -6.29 -6.29 23.42
C GLY A 594 -6.55 -6.72 21.97
N ILE A 595 -7.73 -6.39 21.44
CA ILE A 595 -8.10 -6.66 20.04
C ILE A 595 -7.15 -5.91 19.10
N PHE A 596 -6.93 -4.62 19.37
CA PHE A 596 -6.06 -3.78 18.54
C PHE A 596 -4.62 -4.33 18.48
N ARG A 597 -4.04 -4.72 19.62
CA ARG A 597 -2.72 -5.35 19.73
C ARG A 597 -2.66 -6.69 19.00
N PHE A 598 -3.67 -7.53 19.14
CA PHE A 598 -3.71 -8.82 18.45
C PHE A 598 -3.62 -8.68 16.92
N TYR A 599 -4.15 -7.59 16.38
CA TYR A 599 -4.09 -7.26 14.96
C TYR A 599 -2.94 -6.31 14.58
N GLY A 600 -1.91 -6.20 15.43
CA GLY A 600 -0.65 -5.50 15.15
C GLY A 600 -0.58 -4.04 15.64
N GLY A 601 -1.59 -3.58 16.39
CA GLY A 601 -1.58 -2.26 17.00
C GLY A 601 -0.72 -2.22 18.27
N ASN A 602 0.53 -1.77 18.16
CA ASN A 602 1.49 -1.79 19.28
C ASN A 602 1.43 -0.55 20.19
N TYR A 603 0.29 0.14 20.26
CA TYR A 603 0.12 1.28 21.17
C TYR A 603 -1.24 1.26 21.88
N SER A 604 -1.27 1.85 23.08
CA SER A 604 -2.52 2.02 23.81
C SER A 604 -3.33 3.16 23.18
N ILE A 605 -4.57 2.85 22.82
CA ILE A 605 -5.59 3.80 22.37
C ILE A 605 -5.60 4.98 23.37
N PRO A 606 -5.27 6.22 22.94
CA PRO A 606 -5.27 7.38 23.81
C PRO A 606 -6.60 7.49 24.56
N ILE A 607 -6.60 8.10 25.73
CA ILE A 607 -7.82 8.63 26.35
C ILE A 607 -7.62 10.12 26.39
N PHE A 608 -8.29 10.84 25.49
CA PHE A 608 -8.23 12.29 25.51
C PHE A 608 -8.91 12.80 26.77
N ASN A 609 -8.26 13.70 27.51
CA ASN A 609 -8.94 14.46 28.55
C ASN A 609 -9.98 15.36 27.88
N GLU A 610 -11.17 15.45 28.48
CA GLU A 610 -12.16 16.45 28.07
C GLU A 610 -11.47 17.83 28.14
N SER A 611 -11.42 18.51 27.00
CA SER A 611 -11.00 19.91 26.90
C SER A 611 -12.10 20.83 27.39
#